data_AF-A0A0C3J890-F1
#
_entry.id   AF-A0A0C3J890-F1
#
_cell.length_a   1.000
_cell.length_b   1.000
_cell.length_c   1.000
_cell.angle_alpha   90.00
_cell.angle_beta   90.00
_cell.angle_gamma   90.00
#
_symmetry.space_group_name_H-M   'P 1'
#
loop_
_entity.id
_entity.type
_entity.pdbx_description
1 polymer ?
#
loop_
_entity_poly.entity_id
_entity_poly.type
_entity_poly.pdbx_seq_one_letter_code
_entity_poly.pdbx_strand_id
1 'polypeptide(L)'
;MHRSTILWRLLAALLGSELLSATQVPLNVVGDRGAGVANNAFDSNPTHWNFEDLHSPNATGHLVFETVHSLLQHWPNTRMRNGHTIVPGTDSTGTYLYHATNRHRVPTVPDRVAMNPEESTFFCMGPSENGCWHLTLVTILPLKVLYFDGTSAAKLVYGNMDTQDVLTWGKVLPNQTSMERERINTLCQWGSQHGLDGFIRMEMDFEAMICNFTSGLQAVSFLHLASPDPFDLPPVRESRVFLRAFESLHGGSWSNRSPGEQHVRLDLANVISFYDTDLVPSLVPARFGKERWDHRLLNIADEDIRRAKSRIEEGLARPRELSSGVDWMALIKTIVHRYADRLELTQYLLGSITWDDPGAILDAARKTQVQLRVSLMSHILLDTAPLPSKTP
;
A
#
# COMPACT_ATOMS: atom_id res chain seq x y z
N MET A 1 -19.20 64.44 29.31
CA MET A 1 -18.92 63.61 30.49
C MET A 1 -19.74 62.33 30.41
N HIS A 2 -19.05 61.19 30.50
CA HIS A 2 -19.54 59.81 30.71
C HIS A 2 -20.63 59.26 29.77
N ARG A 3 -20.22 58.66 28.64
CA ARG A 3 -20.84 57.45 28.03
C ARG A 3 -20.09 56.93 26.79
N SER A 4 -18.75 56.85 26.83
CA SER A 4 -17.96 56.39 25.67
C SER A 4 -16.73 55.53 26.03
N THR A 5 -16.83 54.67 27.04
CA THR A 5 -15.71 53.82 27.49
C THR A 5 -16.08 52.38 27.82
N ILE A 6 -17.30 51.92 27.51
CA ILE A 6 -17.75 50.54 27.81
C ILE A 6 -17.98 49.68 26.56
N LEU A 7 -18.08 50.27 25.37
CA LEU A 7 -18.33 49.51 24.13
C LEU A 7 -17.06 48.95 23.44
N TRP A 8 -15.86 49.35 23.89
CA TRP A 8 -14.58 48.89 23.32
C TRP A 8 -13.88 47.77 24.11
N ARG A 9 -14.48 47.30 25.21
CA ARG A 9 -13.92 46.20 26.04
C ARG A 9 -14.62 44.85 25.88
N LEU A 10 -15.71 44.77 25.11
CA LEU A 10 -16.45 43.52 24.89
C LEU A 10 -16.27 42.91 23.48
N LEU A 11 -15.53 43.57 22.58
CA LEU A 11 -15.15 43.02 21.27
C LEU A 11 -13.73 42.40 21.23
N ALA A 12 -13.01 42.43 22.35
CA ALA A 12 -11.68 41.82 22.48
C ALA A 12 -11.68 40.42 23.15
N ALA A 13 -12.86 39.87 23.47
CA ALA A 13 -13.00 38.58 24.16
C ALA A 13 -13.67 37.47 23.31
N LEU A 14 -13.88 37.69 22.01
CA LEU A 14 -14.52 36.72 21.09
C LEU A 14 -13.72 36.47 19.79
N LEU A 15 -12.48 36.91 19.75
CA LEU A 15 -11.50 36.43 18.76
C LEU A 15 -10.49 35.58 19.51
N GLY A 16 -10.94 34.38 19.90
CA GLY A 16 -10.04 33.29 20.23
C GLY A 16 -9.11 33.10 19.04
N SER A 17 -7.86 33.48 19.24
CA SER A 17 -6.76 33.29 18.31
C SER A 17 -6.48 31.80 18.16
N GLU A 18 -7.29 31.10 17.38
CA GLU A 18 -6.78 29.99 16.57
C GLU A 18 -6.17 30.63 15.32
N LEU A 19 -4.98 31.21 15.52
CA LEU A 19 -4.00 31.28 14.44
C LEU A 19 -3.67 29.82 14.11
N LEU A 20 -4.46 29.22 13.22
CA LEU A 20 -3.97 28.19 12.33
C LEU A 20 -2.81 28.85 11.59
N SER A 21 -1.61 28.73 12.14
CA SER A 21 -0.40 28.82 11.37
C SER A 21 -0.56 27.76 10.28
N ALA A 22 -1.05 28.17 9.11
CA ALA A 22 -0.63 27.60 7.86
C ALA A 22 0.85 27.97 7.70
N THR A 23 1.69 27.43 8.59
CA THR A 23 3.08 27.21 8.31
C THR A 23 3.04 26.42 7.01
N GLN A 24 3.55 27.00 5.91
CA GLN A 24 4.33 26.16 5.01
C GLN A 24 5.17 25.32 5.96
N VAL A 25 4.93 24.02 6.04
CA VAL A 25 5.89 23.14 6.68
C VAL A 25 7.10 23.33 5.78
N PRO A 26 8.10 24.13 6.18
CA PRO A 26 9.34 24.10 5.45
C PRO A 26 9.79 22.64 5.59
N LEU A 27 10.69 22.16 4.74
CA LEU A 27 11.50 21.02 5.17
C LEU A 27 12.37 21.53 6.34
N ASN A 28 11.75 21.73 7.51
CA ASN A 28 12.37 22.13 8.74
C ASN A 28 12.89 20.84 9.36
N VAL A 29 14.20 20.80 9.51
CA VAL A 29 14.89 19.90 10.43
C VAL A 29 14.16 20.00 11.76
N VAL A 30 13.71 18.85 12.29
CA VAL A 30 13.03 18.77 13.59
C VAL A 30 13.92 19.40 14.64
N GLY A 31 13.50 20.55 15.14
CA GLY A 31 14.18 21.32 16.16
C GLY A 31 13.16 21.97 17.09
N ASP A 32 12.92 21.26 18.19
CA ASP A 32 12.54 21.79 19.50
C ASP A 32 11.05 22.05 19.81
N ARG A 33 10.48 21.14 20.63
CA ARG A 33 9.97 21.46 21.98
C ARG A 33 9.67 20.19 22.80
N GLY A 34 10.60 19.87 23.71
CA GLY A 34 10.39 19.32 25.06
C GLY A 34 9.59 18.02 25.27
N ALA A 35 10.29 16.89 25.40
CA ALA A 35 10.31 16.02 26.59
C ALA A 35 11.13 14.74 26.35
N GLY A 36 12.35 14.73 26.90
CA GLY A 36 13.24 13.61 27.24
C GLY A 36 13.10 12.25 26.53
N VAL A 37 13.83 12.04 25.43
CA VAL A 37 14.38 10.73 25.03
C VAL A 37 15.76 10.96 24.35
N ALA A 38 16.67 10.02 24.57
CA ALA A 38 18.12 10.06 24.37
C ALA A 38 18.69 10.75 23.12
N ASN A 39 19.83 11.42 23.34
CA ASN A 39 20.71 12.08 22.37
C ASN A 39 21.05 11.21 21.15
N ASN A 40 20.43 11.51 20.01
CA ASN A 40 21.12 11.54 18.71
C ASN A 40 20.92 12.94 18.15
N ALA A 41 21.93 13.79 18.31
CA ALA A 41 21.93 15.14 17.80
C ALA A 41 21.86 15.11 16.27
N PHE A 42 20.72 15.45 15.69
CA PHE A 42 20.66 15.84 14.28
C PHE A 42 21.27 17.23 14.15
N ASP A 43 22.47 17.28 13.59
CA ASP A 43 23.27 18.48 13.39
C ASP A 43 22.59 19.40 12.37
N SER A 44 22.13 20.56 12.83
CA SER A 44 21.38 21.54 12.03
C SER A 44 22.28 22.47 11.21
N ASN A 45 23.48 22.01 10.83
CA ASN A 45 24.48 22.83 10.16
C ASN A 45 24.33 22.71 8.63
N PRO A 46 23.99 23.78 7.89
CA PRO A 46 23.78 23.74 6.44
C PRO A 46 25.04 23.37 5.62
N THR A 47 26.21 23.28 6.27
CA THR A 47 27.45 22.75 5.67
C THR A 47 27.47 21.22 5.53
N HIS A 48 26.46 20.51 6.04
CA HIS A 48 26.37 19.04 5.97
C HIS A 48 25.50 18.54 4.80
N TRP A 49 25.12 19.40 3.86
CA TRP A 49 24.58 18.99 2.56
C TRP A 49 25.73 18.57 1.64
N ASN A 50 26.28 17.39 1.91
CA ASN A 50 27.28 16.81 1.03
C ASN A 50 26.58 16.12 -0.15
N PHE A 51 26.45 16.84 -1.27
CA PHE A 51 25.89 16.27 -2.51
C PHE A 51 26.75 15.13 -3.09
N GLU A 52 27.98 14.93 -2.61
CA GLU A 52 28.83 13.77 -2.92
C GLU A 52 28.52 12.55 -2.04
N ASP A 53 27.78 12.74 -0.94
CA ASP A 53 27.32 11.64 -0.08
C ASP A 53 26.08 11.03 -0.72
N LEU A 54 26.33 10.16 -1.70
CA LEU A 54 25.28 9.36 -2.32
C LEU A 54 24.49 8.64 -1.22
N HIS A 55 23.16 8.64 -1.35
CA HIS A 55 22.31 7.83 -0.47
C HIS A 55 22.89 6.42 -0.37
N SER A 56 22.91 5.87 0.85
CA SER A 56 23.37 4.50 1.09
C SER A 56 22.83 3.58 -0.01
N PRO A 57 23.66 2.74 -0.65
CA PRO A 57 23.17 1.80 -1.66
C PRO A 57 22.14 0.81 -1.09
N ASN A 58 22.03 0.74 0.24
CA ASN A 58 21.05 -0.04 0.96
C ASN A 58 19.80 0.75 1.37
N ALA A 59 19.67 2.02 0.96
CA ALA A 59 18.53 2.86 1.33
C ALA A 59 17.25 2.36 0.64
N THR A 60 16.25 2.01 1.44
CA THR A 60 14.99 1.41 0.96
C THR A 60 13.78 2.32 1.17
N GLY A 61 13.95 3.52 1.72
CA GLY A 61 12.84 4.44 2.00
C GLY A 61 12.00 4.79 0.76
N HIS A 62 12.62 4.88 -0.41
CA HIS A 62 11.93 5.07 -1.69
C HIS A 62 11.02 3.88 -2.04
N LEU A 63 11.42 2.64 -1.70
CA LEU A 63 10.62 1.43 -1.89
C LEU A 63 9.42 1.41 -0.96
N VAL A 64 9.58 1.84 0.29
CA VAL A 64 8.47 1.99 1.25
C VAL A 64 7.47 3.03 0.73
N PHE A 65 7.95 4.21 0.31
CA PHE A 65 7.11 5.27 -0.23
C PHE A 65 6.32 4.81 -1.47
N GLU A 66 6.98 4.18 -2.44
CA GLU A 66 6.33 3.63 -3.63
C GLU A 66 5.30 2.55 -3.27
N THR A 67 5.63 1.67 -2.32
CA THR A 67 4.72 0.62 -1.84
C THR A 67 3.47 1.23 -1.25
N VAL A 68 3.60 2.18 -0.32
CA VAL A 68 2.45 2.80 0.35
C VAL A 68 1.56 3.52 -0.66
N HIS A 69 2.15 4.23 -1.64
CA HIS A 69 1.40 4.84 -2.73
C HIS A 69 0.57 3.82 -3.54
N SER A 70 1.05 2.58 -3.62
CA SER A 70 0.53 1.51 -4.48
C SER A 70 -0.44 0.55 -3.80
N LEU A 71 -0.59 0.61 -2.46
CA LEU A 71 -1.47 -0.29 -1.72
C LEU A 71 -2.91 -0.23 -2.27
N LEU A 72 -3.56 -1.39 -2.34
CA LEU A 72 -4.92 -1.57 -2.88
C LEU A 72 -5.10 -1.22 -4.36
N GLN A 73 -4.02 -1.00 -5.13
CA GLN A 73 -4.09 -0.86 -6.60
C GLN A 73 -3.62 -2.14 -7.28
N HIS A 74 -4.34 -2.63 -8.27
CA HIS A 74 -4.02 -3.89 -8.94
C HIS A 74 -2.69 -3.83 -9.72
N TRP A 75 -2.53 -2.90 -10.66
CA TRP A 75 -1.37 -2.91 -11.58
C TRP A 75 -0.01 -2.71 -10.91
N PRO A 76 0.19 -1.76 -9.97
CA PRO A 76 1.45 -1.64 -9.25
C PRO A 76 1.83 -2.90 -8.47
N ASN A 77 0.84 -3.58 -7.86
CA ASN A 77 1.06 -4.84 -7.14
C ASN A 77 1.32 -6.02 -8.09
N THR A 78 0.78 -6.00 -9.32
CA THR A 78 1.15 -6.96 -10.38
C THR A 78 2.60 -6.75 -10.83
N ARG A 79 3.01 -5.49 -11.03
CA ARG A 79 4.40 -5.14 -11.42
C ARG A 79 5.38 -5.52 -10.32
N MET A 80 5.10 -5.12 -9.08
CA MET A 80 5.89 -5.42 -7.89
C MET A 80 5.31 -6.62 -7.15
N ARG A 81 5.27 -7.76 -7.84
CA ARG A 81 4.56 -8.99 -7.43
C ARG A 81 4.92 -9.54 -6.06
N ASN A 82 6.16 -9.40 -5.63
CA ASN A 82 6.63 -9.88 -4.35
C ASN A 82 6.33 -8.83 -3.29
N GLY A 83 5.23 -9.04 -2.57
CA GLY A 83 4.86 -8.19 -1.45
C GLY A 83 5.94 -8.16 -0.37
N HIS A 84 6.17 -6.98 0.21
CA HIS A 84 7.11 -6.76 1.31
C HIS A 84 6.47 -5.95 2.44
N THR A 85 5.15 -5.78 2.44
CA THR A 85 4.45 -4.91 3.37
C THR A 85 3.16 -5.57 3.86
N ILE A 86 2.98 -5.53 5.18
CA ILE A 86 1.77 -5.97 5.86
C ILE A 86 1.12 -4.74 6.47
N VAL A 87 -0.19 -4.59 6.27
CA VAL A 87 -0.91 -3.39 6.73
C VAL A 87 -2.20 -3.80 7.44
N PRO A 88 -2.39 -3.44 8.72
CA PRO A 88 -3.69 -3.53 9.36
C PRO A 88 -4.72 -2.68 8.62
N GLY A 89 -5.96 -3.14 8.62
CA GLY A 89 -7.03 -2.44 7.94
C GLY A 89 -8.40 -2.82 8.44
N THR A 90 -9.40 -2.20 7.84
CA THR A 90 -10.81 -2.50 8.08
C THR A 90 -11.54 -2.56 6.76
N ASP A 91 -12.16 -3.70 6.47
CA ASP A 91 -13.16 -3.77 5.41
C ASP A 91 -14.44 -3.09 5.91
N SER A 92 -14.95 -2.15 5.13
CA SER A 92 -16.07 -1.29 5.51
C SER A 92 -17.37 -2.10 5.60
N THR A 93 -18.35 -1.61 6.36
CA THR A 93 -19.72 -2.14 6.30
C THR A 93 -20.34 -1.84 4.93
N GLY A 94 -21.09 -2.80 4.38
CA GLY A 94 -21.75 -2.69 3.08
C GLY A 94 -20.90 -3.19 1.90
N THR A 95 -19.72 -3.74 2.16
CA THR A 95 -18.87 -4.38 1.14
C THR A 95 -19.52 -5.66 0.67
N TYR A 96 -19.63 -5.82 -0.66
CA TYR A 96 -20.07 -7.07 -1.26
C TYR A 96 -18.88 -8.01 -1.50
N LEU A 97 -19.02 -9.26 -1.06
CA LEU A 97 -18.03 -10.31 -1.23
C LEU A 97 -18.67 -11.51 -1.91
N TYR A 98 -17.91 -12.19 -2.77
CA TYR A 98 -18.45 -13.19 -3.68
C TYR A 98 -17.76 -14.54 -3.51
N HIS A 99 -18.55 -15.60 -3.37
CA HIS A 99 -18.03 -16.95 -3.20
C HIS A 99 -18.66 -17.94 -4.16
N ALA A 100 -17.87 -18.47 -5.09
CA ALA A 100 -18.26 -19.58 -5.94
C ALA A 100 -17.97 -20.93 -5.28
N THR A 101 -18.94 -21.83 -5.35
CA THR A 101 -18.86 -23.16 -4.76
C THR A 101 -19.75 -24.15 -5.50
N ASN A 102 -19.56 -25.45 -5.24
CA ASN A 102 -20.44 -26.51 -5.73
C ASN A 102 -21.53 -26.89 -4.72
N ARG A 103 -21.68 -26.14 -3.61
CA ARG A 103 -22.62 -26.43 -2.53
C ARG A 103 -23.54 -25.25 -2.29
N HIS A 104 -24.85 -25.49 -2.19
CA HIS A 104 -25.82 -24.48 -1.79
C HIS A 104 -25.79 -24.24 -0.26
N ARG A 105 -24.67 -23.72 0.25
CA ARG A 105 -24.52 -23.36 1.67
C ARG A 105 -23.41 -22.34 1.89
N VAL A 106 -23.55 -21.53 2.93
CA VAL A 106 -22.46 -20.68 3.41
C VAL A 106 -21.32 -21.56 3.94
N PRO A 107 -20.04 -21.24 3.67
CA PRO A 107 -18.91 -21.96 4.24
C PRO A 107 -18.94 -21.97 5.78
N THR A 108 -18.66 -23.13 6.37
CA THR A 108 -18.61 -23.32 7.84
C THR A 108 -17.20 -23.31 8.40
N VAL A 109 -16.20 -23.09 7.54
CA VAL A 109 -14.77 -23.08 7.83
C VAL A 109 -14.14 -21.88 7.10
N PRO A 110 -12.94 -21.45 7.49
CA PRO A 110 -12.25 -20.38 6.79
C PRO A 110 -12.11 -20.68 5.29
N ASP A 111 -12.45 -19.71 4.45
CA ASP A 111 -12.33 -19.82 2.99
C ASP A 111 -12.15 -18.43 2.35
N ARG A 112 -11.76 -18.43 1.08
CA ARG A 112 -11.59 -17.20 0.31
C ARG A 112 -12.90 -16.74 -0.34
N VAL A 113 -13.04 -15.42 -0.46
CA VAL A 113 -14.09 -14.74 -1.19
C VAL A 113 -13.46 -13.64 -2.04
N ALA A 114 -13.99 -13.41 -3.23
CA ALA A 114 -13.54 -12.34 -4.12
C ALA A 114 -14.25 -11.02 -3.77
N MET A 115 -13.62 -9.88 -4.06
CA MET A 115 -14.25 -8.55 -3.91
C MET A 115 -15.03 -8.12 -5.15
N ASN A 116 -14.88 -8.84 -6.28
CA ASN A 116 -15.71 -8.71 -7.46
C ASN A 116 -16.33 -10.07 -7.85
N PRO A 117 -17.48 -10.08 -8.55
CA PRO A 117 -18.14 -11.33 -8.94
C PRO A 117 -17.37 -12.10 -10.03
N GLU A 118 -16.75 -11.42 -11.00
CA GLU A 118 -16.04 -12.03 -12.12
C GLU A 118 -14.90 -12.97 -11.68
N GLU A 119 -14.08 -12.53 -10.73
CA GLU A 119 -13.01 -13.31 -10.09
C GLU A 119 -13.58 -14.52 -9.34
N SER A 120 -14.70 -14.35 -8.62
CA SER A 120 -15.32 -15.48 -7.94
C SER A 120 -15.74 -16.57 -8.93
N THR A 121 -16.27 -16.18 -10.09
CA THR A 121 -16.70 -17.16 -11.11
C THR A 121 -15.56 -18.00 -11.69
N PHE A 122 -14.31 -17.56 -11.58
CA PHE A 122 -13.15 -18.40 -11.89
C PHE A 122 -13.18 -19.73 -11.12
N PHE A 123 -13.63 -19.69 -9.86
CA PHE A 123 -13.68 -20.86 -8.97
C PHE A 123 -14.91 -21.75 -9.16
N CYS A 124 -15.78 -21.46 -10.14
CA CYS A 124 -16.90 -22.32 -10.55
C CYS A 124 -16.45 -23.59 -11.31
N MET A 125 -15.48 -24.35 -10.81
CA MET A 125 -14.81 -25.44 -11.56
C MET A 125 -15.60 -26.78 -11.63
N GLY A 126 -16.93 -26.77 -11.55
CA GLY A 126 -17.78 -27.98 -11.63
C GLY A 126 -18.16 -28.38 -13.07
N PRO A 127 -18.67 -29.61 -13.29
CA PRO A 127 -19.25 -30.02 -14.58
C PRO A 127 -20.33 -29.04 -15.05
N SER A 128 -20.39 -28.72 -16.35
CA SER A 128 -21.34 -27.75 -16.92
C SER A 128 -22.80 -28.08 -16.59
N GLU A 129 -23.13 -29.36 -16.63
CA GLU A 129 -24.46 -29.92 -16.31
C GLU A 129 -24.97 -29.52 -14.92
N ASN A 130 -24.06 -29.33 -13.96
CA ASN A 130 -24.40 -29.01 -12.57
C ASN A 130 -24.30 -27.51 -12.26
N GLY A 131 -23.75 -26.70 -13.18
CA GLY A 131 -23.49 -25.28 -12.94
C GLY A 131 -22.57 -25.02 -11.73
N CYS A 132 -22.70 -23.84 -11.13
CA CYS A 132 -22.10 -23.51 -9.84
C CYS A 132 -23.03 -22.64 -8.98
N TRP A 133 -22.86 -22.72 -7.66
CA TRP A 133 -23.49 -21.79 -6.74
C TRP A 133 -22.60 -20.58 -6.54
N HIS A 134 -23.17 -19.40 -6.69
CA HIS A 134 -22.51 -18.13 -6.49
C HIS A 134 -23.21 -17.38 -5.37
N LEU A 135 -22.51 -17.27 -4.26
CA LEU A 135 -22.98 -16.64 -3.04
C LEU A 135 -22.53 -15.17 -3.01
N THR A 136 -23.47 -14.26 -2.79
CA THR A 136 -23.17 -12.86 -2.47
C THR A 136 -23.34 -12.64 -0.97
N LEU A 137 -22.25 -12.23 -0.34
CA LEU A 137 -22.17 -11.84 1.05
C LEU A 137 -22.10 -10.31 1.13
N VAL A 138 -22.64 -9.75 2.20
CA VAL A 138 -22.45 -8.34 2.56
C VAL A 138 -21.86 -8.25 3.94
N THR A 139 -20.88 -7.36 4.14
CA THR A 139 -20.38 -7.01 5.47
C THR A 139 -21.44 -6.19 6.22
N ILE A 140 -21.97 -6.74 7.31
CA ILE A 140 -22.96 -6.05 8.16
C ILE A 140 -22.31 -5.31 9.33
N LEU A 141 -21.04 -5.62 9.61
CA LEU A 141 -20.16 -4.94 10.55
C LEU A 141 -18.80 -4.73 9.88
N PRO A 142 -18.00 -3.72 10.29
CA PRO A 142 -16.66 -3.55 9.77
C PRO A 142 -15.79 -4.76 10.17
N LEU A 143 -15.08 -5.35 9.21
CA LEU A 143 -14.21 -6.50 9.46
C LEU A 143 -12.78 -6.03 9.72
N LYS A 144 -12.17 -6.48 10.82
CA LYS A 144 -10.75 -6.19 11.10
C LYS A 144 -9.89 -7.13 10.26
N VAL A 145 -9.06 -6.56 9.38
CA VAL A 145 -8.28 -7.34 8.40
C VAL A 145 -6.79 -7.00 8.45
N LEU A 146 -5.96 -7.94 8.00
CA LEU A 146 -4.57 -7.67 7.61
C LEU A 146 -4.44 -7.77 6.09
N TYR A 147 -3.84 -6.76 5.46
CA TYR A 147 -3.56 -6.75 4.03
C TYR A 147 -2.11 -7.15 3.74
N PHE A 148 -1.92 -8.05 2.78
CA PHE A 148 -0.62 -8.39 2.19
C PHE A 148 -0.50 -7.74 0.81
N ASP A 149 0.50 -6.87 0.61
CA ASP A 149 0.78 -6.25 -0.68
C ASP A 149 1.33 -7.24 -1.73
N GLY A 150 1.60 -6.75 -2.94
CA GLY A 150 1.97 -7.56 -4.09
C GLY A 150 0.82 -8.42 -4.61
N THR A 151 1.15 -9.38 -5.46
CA THR A 151 0.20 -10.42 -5.90
C THR A 151 0.25 -11.58 -4.91
N SER A 152 -0.07 -11.30 -3.66
CA SER A 152 0.08 -12.21 -2.52
C SER A 152 -0.81 -13.46 -2.55
N ALA A 153 -1.78 -13.55 -3.46
CA ALA A 153 -2.55 -14.76 -3.71
C ALA A 153 -2.04 -15.57 -4.92
N ALA A 154 -1.12 -15.01 -5.73
CA ALA A 154 -0.59 -15.72 -6.90
C ALA A 154 0.29 -16.90 -6.50
N LYS A 155 -0.09 -18.11 -6.95
CA LYS A 155 0.53 -19.38 -6.55
C LYS A 155 1.83 -19.69 -7.29
N LEU A 156 2.75 -18.73 -7.28
CA LEU A 156 4.04 -18.80 -7.94
C LEU A 156 5.18 -19.00 -6.93
N VAL A 157 6.23 -19.71 -7.34
CA VAL A 157 7.43 -19.97 -6.51
C VAL A 157 8.37 -18.76 -6.40
N TYR A 158 8.00 -17.63 -7.01
CA TYR A 158 8.86 -16.46 -7.22
C TYR A 158 8.79 -15.38 -6.14
N GLY A 159 7.99 -15.57 -5.07
CA GLY A 159 8.03 -14.72 -3.88
C GLY A 159 6.74 -14.03 -3.49
N ASN A 160 5.71 -14.20 -4.31
CA ASN A 160 4.37 -13.68 -4.12
C ASN A 160 3.83 -13.91 -2.71
N MET A 161 4.09 -15.09 -2.13
CA MET A 161 3.53 -15.49 -0.83
C MET A 161 4.51 -15.38 0.35
N ASP A 162 5.71 -14.83 0.15
CA ASP A 162 6.77 -14.79 1.17
C ASP A 162 6.29 -14.12 2.47
N THR A 163 5.59 -12.98 2.39
CA THR A 163 5.07 -12.25 3.57
C THR A 163 4.05 -13.06 4.35
N GLN A 164 3.14 -13.74 3.65
CA GLN A 164 2.15 -14.61 4.26
C GLN A 164 2.81 -15.80 4.94
N ASP A 165 3.79 -16.42 4.29
CA ASP A 165 4.50 -17.58 4.80
C ASP A 165 5.32 -17.24 6.06
N VAL A 166 5.99 -16.08 6.07
CA VAL A 166 6.69 -15.56 7.25
C VAL A 166 5.71 -15.38 8.43
N LEU A 167 4.53 -14.80 8.18
CA LEU A 167 3.52 -14.65 9.23
C LEU A 167 2.96 -16.01 9.68
N THR A 168 2.67 -16.90 8.74
CA THR A 168 2.02 -18.20 8.96
C THR A 168 2.94 -19.20 9.67
N TRP A 169 4.14 -19.41 9.13
CA TRP A 169 5.05 -20.50 9.53
C TRP A 169 6.36 -20.02 10.13
N GLY A 170 6.61 -18.71 10.16
CA GLY A 170 7.89 -18.17 10.61
C GLY A 170 9.05 -18.49 9.67
N LYS A 171 8.76 -18.75 8.39
CA LYS A 171 9.75 -18.94 7.32
C LYS A 171 9.06 -18.94 5.96
N VAL A 172 9.80 -18.63 4.91
CA VAL A 172 9.31 -18.75 3.52
C VAL A 172 9.30 -20.22 3.09
N LEU A 173 8.21 -20.68 2.46
CA LEU A 173 8.08 -22.05 1.92
C LEU A 173 7.81 -22.03 0.40
N PRO A 174 8.84 -21.81 -0.45
CA PRO A 174 8.65 -21.54 -1.88
C PRO A 174 7.91 -22.62 -2.66
N ASN A 175 8.02 -23.88 -2.25
CA ASN A 175 7.41 -25.03 -2.93
C ASN A 175 6.01 -25.37 -2.40
N GLN A 176 5.51 -24.66 -1.38
CA GLN A 176 4.25 -24.94 -0.71
C GLN A 176 3.13 -23.97 -1.11
N THR A 177 3.14 -23.56 -2.38
CA THR A 177 2.19 -22.58 -2.91
C THR A 177 0.75 -23.08 -2.92
N SER A 178 0.56 -24.39 -2.95
CA SER A 178 -0.74 -25.07 -2.97
C SER A 178 -1.36 -25.31 -1.58
N MET A 179 -0.65 -25.03 -0.49
CA MET A 179 -1.10 -25.25 0.90
C MET A 179 -2.14 -24.21 1.39
N GLU A 180 -3.03 -23.78 0.51
CA GLU A 180 -3.94 -22.67 0.75
C GLU A 180 -4.90 -22.91 1.92
N ARG A 181 -5.42 -24.13 2.04
CA ARG A 181 -6.30 -24.51 3.15
C ARG A 181 -5.57 -24.49 4.50
N GLU A 182 -4.31 -24.92 4.55
CA GLU A 182 -3.54 -24.90 5.79
C GLU A 182 -3.16 -23.46 6.17
N ARG A 183 -2.76 -22.66 5.19
CA ARG A 183 -2.39 -21.25 5.36
C ARG A 183 -3.53 -20.44 5.94
N ILE A 184 -4.71 -20.47 5.30
CA ILE A 184 -5.87 -19.73 5.81
C ILE A 184 -6.28 -20.18 7.22
N ASN A 185 -6.27 -21.49 7.51
CA ASN A 185 -6.60 -22.00 8.83
C ASN A 185 -5.61 -21.52 9.89
N THR A 186 -4.31 -21.57 9.59
CA THR A 186 -3.24 -21.17 10.52
C THR A 186 -3.27 -19.66 10.76
N LEU A 187 -3.42 -18.87 9.69
CA LEU A 187 -3.57 -17.43 9.76
C LEU A 187 -4.81 -17.04 10.58
N CYS A 188 -5.96 -17.68 10.35
CA CYS A 188 -7.18 -17.40 11.11
C CYS A 188 -7.07 -17.83 12.57
N GLN A 189 -6.38 -18.94 12.87
CA GLN A 189 -6.12 -19.35 14.25
C GLN A 189 -5.27 -18.31 14.98
N TRP A 190 -4.18 -17.85 14.38
CA TRP A 190 -3.36 -16.77 14.94
C TRP A 190 -4.14 -15.46 15.03
N GLY A 191 -4.81 -15.06 13.95
CA GLY A 191 -5.54 -13.79 13.86
C GLY A 191 -6.71 -13.68 14.84
N SER A 192 -7.35 -14.79 15.20
CA SER A 192 -8.42 -14.82 16.21
C SER A 192 -7.95 -14.31 17.58
N GLN A 193 -6.67 -14.51 17.92
CA GLN A 193 -6.07 -14.03 19.18
C GLN A 193 -5.96 -12.50 19.22
N HIS A 194 -6.02 -11.85 18.05
CA HIS A 194 -5.92 -10.40 17.87
C HIS A 194 -7.22 -9.78 17.34
N GLY A 195 -8.31 -10.56 17.30
CA GLY A 195 -9.62 -10.13 16.81
C GLY A 195 -9.66 -9.84 15.31
N LEU A 196 -8.84 -10.52 14.50
CA LEU A 196 -8.92 -10.44 13.03
C LEU A 196 -10.07 -11.29 12.50
N ASP A 197 -10.84 -10.72 11.59
CA ASP A 197 -11.93 -11.38 10.87
C ASP A 197 -11.45 -12.00 9.54
N GLY A 198 -10.34 -11.51 9.00
CA GLY A 198 -9.78 -12.02 7.76
C GLY A 198 -8.50 -11.34 7.29
N PHE A 199 -8.08 -11.69 6.08
CA PHE A 199 -6.89 -11.18 5.44
C PHE A 199 -7.18 -10.80 4.00
N ILE A 200 -6.70 -9.65 3.55
CA ILE A 200 -6.85 -9.20 2.16
C ILE A 200 -5.54 -9.48 1.41
N ARG A 201 -5.66 -9.93 0.16
CA ARG A 201 -4.52 -10.21 -0.73
C ARG A 201 -4.99 -10.14 -2.18
N MET A 202 -4.06 -10.30 -3.13
CA MET A 202 -4.36 -10.08 -4.54
C MET A 202 -3.78 -11.17 -5.46
N GLU A 203 -4.55 -11.66 -6.42
CA GLU A 203 -4.05 -12.49 -7.54
C GLU A 203 -4.40 -11.80 -8.87
N MET A 204 -5.61 -12.07 -9.38
CA MET A 204 -6.17 -11.42 -10.57
C MET A 204 -7.00 -10.19 -10.20
N ASP A 205 -7.62 -10.20 -9.02
CA ASP A 205 -8.08 -9.01 -8.31
C ASP A 205 -7.87 -9.22 -6.79
N PHE A 206 -8.47 -8.35 -5.97
CA PHE A 206 -8.47 -8.48 -4.52
C PHE A 206 -9.44 -9.56 -4.03
N GLU A 207 -8.92 -10.42 -3.17
CA GLU A 207 -9.70 -11.42 -2.43
C GLU A 207 -9.46 -11.31 -0.92
N ALA A 208 -10.47 -11.75 -0.17
CA ALA A 208 -10.44 -11.83 1.28
C ALA A 208 -10.44 -13.30 1.72
N MET A 209 -9.47 -13.67 2.54
CA MET A 209 -9.50 -14.88 3.35
C MET A 209 -10.35 -14.63 4.60
N ILE A 210 -11.57 -15.16 4.64
CA ILE A 210 -12.52 -14.95 5.74
C ILE A 210 -12.37 -16.06 6.78
N CYS A 211 -12.24 -15.68 8.05
CA CYS A 211 -12.07 -16.62 9.15
C CYS A 211 -13.40 -17.17 9.70
N ASN A 212 -14.46 -16.37 9.69
CA ASN A 212 -15.77 -16.79 10.16
C ASN A 212 -16.91 -16.12 9.37
N PHE A 213 -17.61 -16.91 8.55
CA PHE A 213 -18.72 -16.44 7.72
C PHE A 213 -20.01 -16.10 8.51
N THR A 214 -20.04 -16.36 9.82
CA THR A 214 -21.18 -16.04 10.69
C THR A 214 -20.96 -14.79 11.55
N SER A 215 -19.76 -14.20 11.50
CA SER A 215 -19.39 -12.99 12.25
C SER A 215 -19.21 -11.83 11.29
N GLY A 216 -20.05 -10.81 11.38
CA GLY A 216 -19.94 -9.59 10.58
C GLY A 216 -20.32 -9.74 9.10
N LEU A 217 -20.77 -10.91 8.65
CA LEU A 217 -21.19 -11.20 7.28
C LEU A 217 -22.64 -11.71 7.21
N GLN A 218 -23.33 -11.36 6.14
CA GLN A 218 -24.67 -11.87 5.84
C GLN A 218 -24.75 -12.33 4.37
N ALA A 219 -25.23 -13.55 4.16
CA ALA A 219 -25.59 -14.02 2.81
C ALA A 219 -26.87 -13.32 2.34
N VAL A 220 -26.78 -12.58 1.24
CA VAL A 220 -27.91 -11.84 0.65
C VAL A 220 -28.37 -12.41 -0.69
N SER A 221 -27.57 -13.26 -1.31
CA SER A 221 -27.95 -13.96 -2.55
C SER A 221 -27.26 -15.32 -2.67
N PHE A 222 -27.97 -16.27 -3.27
CA PHE A 222 -27.47 -17.56 -3.72
C PHE A 222 -27.97 -17.80 -5.14
N LEU A 223 -27.11 -17.59 -6.13
CA LEU A 223 -27.45 -17.81 -7.54
C LEU A 223 -26.93 -19.18 -7.98
N HIS A 224 -27.75 -19.92 -8.71
CA HIS A 224 -27.30 -21.10 -9.45
C HIS A 224 -26.90 -20.67 -10.84
N LEU A 225 -25.61 -20.39 -11.04
CA LEU A 225 -25.08 -19.92 -12.30
C LEU A 225 -24.90 -21.10 -13.26
N ALA A 226 -25.30 -20.87 -14.51
CA ALA A 226 -24.89 -21.73 -15.60
C ALA A 226 -23.35 -21.69 -15.71
N SER A 227 -22.77 -22.84 -16.01
CA SER A 227 -21.36 -22.95 -16.37
C SER A 227 -21.35 -23.09 -17.89
N PRO A 228 -21.46 -21.98 -18.66
CA PRO A 228 -21.58 -22.05 -20.11
C PRO A 228 -20.39 -22.83 -20.66
N ASP A 229 -20.68 -23.83 -21.47
CA ASP A 229 -19.64 -24.51 -22.23
C ASP A 229 -19.36 -23.68 -23.49
N PRO A 230 -18.18 -23.08 -23.66
CA PRO A 230 -17.82 -22.38 -24.90
C PRO A 230 -17.88 -23.29 -26.12
N PHE A 231 -17.91 -24.62 -25.94
CA PHE A 231 -18.11 -25.57 -27.04
C PHE A 231 -19.52 -25.56 -27.66
N ASP A 232 -20.52 -24.97 -27.00
CA ASP A 232 -21.90 -24.88 -27.54
C ASP A 232 -22.12 -23.64 -28.43
N LEU A 233 -21.13 -22.75 -28.55
CA LEU A 233 -21.20 -21.53 -29.38
C LEU A 233 -20.11 -21.53 -30.47
N PRO A 234 -20.43 -21.92 -31.72
CA PRO A 234 -19.54 -21.68 -32.86
C PRO A 234 -19.36 -20.17 -33.06
N PRO A 235 -18.13 -19.61 -33.19
CA PRO A 235 -16.85 -20.26 -33.44
C PRO A 235 -15.83 -20.13 -32.28
N VAL A 236 -16.24 -20.20 -31.01
CA VAL A 236 -15.32 -20.03 -29.87
C VAL A 236 -14.42 -21.27 -29.74
N ARG A 237 -13.11 -21.09 -29.93
CA ARG A 237 -12.09 -22.17 -29.85
C ARG A 237 -11.33 -22.15 -28.52
N GLU A 238 -11.60 -21.15 -27.69
CA GLU A 238 -10.92 -20.89 -26.42
C GLU A 238 -11.41 -21.84 -25.31
N SER A 239 -10.49 -22.24 -24.42
CA SER A 239 -10.85 -23.09 -23.28
C SER A 239 -11.67 -22.33 -22.24
N ARG A 240 -12.56 -23.03 -21.53
CA ARG A 240 -13.32 -22.50 -20.36
C ARG A 240 -12.44 -21.77 -19.36
N VAL A 241 -11.26 -22.34 -19.07
CA VAL A 241 -10.30 -21.79 -18.11
C VAL A 241 -9.78 -20.45 -18.59
N PHE A 242 -9.46 -20.34 -19.89
CA PHE A 242 -8.96 -19.10 -20.48
C PHE A 242 -10.01 -17.98 -20.43
N LEU A 243 -11.25 -18.27 -20.84
CA LEU A 243 -12.32 -17.25 -20.84
C LEU A 243 -12.64 -16.73 -19.43
N ARG A 244 -12.66 -17.62 -18.43
CA ARG A 244 -12.88 -17.20 -17.03
C ARG A 244 -11.70 -16.44 -16.47
N ALA A 245 -10.47 -16.86 -16.79
CA ALA A 245 -9.29 -16.11 -16.42
C ALA A 245 -9.31 -14.72 -17.07
N PHE A 246 -9.74 -14.61 -18.33
CA PHE A 246 -9.89 -13.33 -19.02
C PHE A 246 -10.88 -12.41 -18.30
N GLU A 247 -12.10 -12.88 -17.99
CA GLU A 247 -13.08 -12.05 -17.28
C GLU A 247 -12.62 -11.67 -15.88
N SER A 248 -11.93 -12.58 -15.17
CA SER A 248 -11.35 -12.27 -13.85
C SER A 248 -10.27 -11.19 -13.94
N LEU A 249 -9.38 -11.30 -14.93
CA LEU A 249 -8.35 -10.28 -15.21
C LEU A 249 -8.97 -8.96 -15.68
N HIS A 250 -10.07 -9.02 -16.43
CA HIS A 250 -10.80 -7.84 -16.88
C HIS A 250 -11.46 -7.13 -15.71
N GLY A 251 -12.12 -7.85 -14.81
CA GLY A 251 -12.68 -7.31 -13.57
C GLY A 251 -11.62 -6.64 -12.70
N GLY A 252 -10.50 -7.32 -12.44
CA GLY A 252 -9.38 -6.74 -11.67
C GLY A 252 -8.72 -5.52 -12.33
N SER A 253 -8.85 -5.38 -13.65
CA SER A 253 -8.35 -4.21 -14.36
C SER A 253 -9.05 -2.90 -13.96
N TRP A 254 -10.26 -2.96 -13.40
CA TRP A 254 -10.98 -1.79 -12.90
C TRP A 254 -10.29 -1.17 -11.67
N SER A 255 -9.54 -1.99 -10.93
CA SER A 255 -8.74 -1.56 -9.77
C SER A 255 -7.27 -1.26 -10.15
N ASN A 256 -6.92 -1.21 -11.44
CA ASN A 256 -5.53 -1.08 -11.90
C ASN A 256 -4.78 0.13 -11.32
N ARG A 257 -5.46 1.26 -11.17
CA ARG A 257 -4.86 2.52 -10.71
C ARG A 257 -5.70 3.11 -9.59
N SER A 258 -5.16 4.13 -8.92
CA SER A 258 -5.89 4.91 -7.92
C SER A 258 -7.28 5.31 -8.44
N PRO A 259 -8.36 5.10 -7.66
CA PRO A 259 -8.35 4.84 -6.23
C PRO A 259 -8.08 3.38 -5.79
N GLY A 260 -8.07 2.41 -6.70
CA GLY A 260 -7.94 0.98 -6.37
C GLY A 260 -9.18 0.43 -5.65
N GLU A 261 -9.00 -0.63 -4.87
CA GLU A 261 -10.02 -1.17 -3.97
C GLU A 261 -10.33 -0.16 -2.84
N GLN A 262 -11.58 0.29 -2.75
CA GLN A 262 -11.99 1.41 -1.91
C GLN A 262 -12.70 1.01 -0.62
N HIS A 263 -13.17 -0.23 -0.53
CA HIS A 263 -13.91 -0.71 0.63
C HIS A 263 -13.01 -0.97 1.82
N VAL A 264 -11.73 -1.30 1.57
CA VAL A 264 -10.72 -1.54 2.59
C VAL A 264 -10.03 -0.23 2.99
N ARG A 265 -10.13 0.12 4.28
CA ARG A 265 -9.42 1.24 4.88
C ARG A 265 -8.18 0.77 5.62
N LEU A 266 -7.00 1.09 5.11
CA LEU A 266 -5.73 0.73 5.71
C LEU A 266 -5.32 1.68 6.84
N ASP A 267 -4.77 1.12 7.90
CA ASP A 267 -4.14 1.84 9.00
C ASP A 267 -2.63 2.00 8.74
N LEU A 268 -2.30 3.03 7.98
CA LEU A 268 -0.91 3.31 7.57
C LEU A 268 -0.02 3.76 8.74
N ALA A 269 -0.57 4.12 9.90
CA ALA A 269 0.23 4.44 11.08
C ALA A 269 0.86 3.18 11.70
N ASN A 270 0.32 2.00 11.37
CA ASN A 270 0.80 0.69 11.80
C ASN A 270 1.27 -0.16 10.61
N VAL A 271 1.76 0.46 9.53
CA VAL A 271 2.37 -0.27 8.41
C VAL A 271 3.64 -1.00 8.86
N ILE A 272 3.82 -2.23 8.39
CA ILE A 272 5.01 -3.03 8.63
C ILE A 272 5.63 -3.32 7.27
N SER A 273 6.79 -2.72 7.00
CA SER A 273 7.52 -2.99 5.77
C SER A 273 8.78 -3.79 6.06
N PHE A 274 8.95 -4.90 5.35
CA PHE A 274 10.21 -5.64 5.32
C PHE A 274 11.30 -4.85 4.58
N TYR A 275 11.01 -3.69 3.99
CA TYR A 275 12.02 -2.76 3.54
C TYR A 275 12.61 -1.91 4.67
N ASP A 276 12.03 -1.88 5.86
CA ASP A 276 12.62 -1.23 7.02
C ASP A 276 13.92 -1.95 7.44
N THR A 277 15.06 -1.28 7.24
CA THR A 277 16.39 -1.86 7.49
C THR A 277 16.72 -1.99 8.98
N ASP A 278 16.04 -1.25 9.84
CA ASP A 278 16.21 -1.34 11.29
C ASP A 278 15.36 -2.49 11.84
N LEU A 279 14.16 -2.69 11.27
CA LEU A 279 13.29 -3.80 11.63
C LEU A 279 13.86 -5.15 11.18
N VAL A 280 14.31 -5.24 9.92
CA VAL A 280 14.77 -6.50 9.29
C VAL A 280 16.14 -6.39 8.60
N PRO A 281 17.22 -6.09 9.34
CA PRO A 281 18.58 -5.93 8.82
C PRO A 281 19.11 -7.17 8.09
N SER A 282 18.64 -8.39 8.42
CA SER A 282 19.09 -9.62 7.75
C SER A 282 18.77 -9.66 6.26
N LEU A 283 17.79 -8.88 5.80
CA LEU A 283 17.40 -8.80 4.40
C LEU A 283 18.19 -7.78 3.59
N VAL A 284 18.99 -6.93 4.23
CA VAL A 284 19.81 -5.93 3.54
C VAL A 284 20.82 -6.60 2.59
N PRO A 285 21.65 -7.57 3.03
CA PRO A 285 22.58 -8.26 2.13
C PRO A 285 21.86 -9.08 1.05
N ALA A 286 20.66 -9.61 1.34
CA ALA A 286 19.91 -10.45 0.41
C ALA A 286 19.38 -9.67 -0.83
N ARG A 287 19.27 -8.34 -0.72
CA ARG A 287 18.78 -7.42 -1.75
C ARG A 287 19.88 -6.70 -2.51
N PHE A 288 21.08 -6.65 -1.95
CA PHE A 288 22.18 -5.89 -2.54
C PHE A 288 22.44 -6.31 -4.00
N GLY A 289 22.47 -5.32 -4.91
CA GLY A 289 22.70 -5.54 -6.34
C GLY A 289 21.56 -6.25 -7.08
N LYS A 290 20.38 -6.40 -6.47
CA LYS A 290 19.19 -6.97 -7.13
C LYS A 290 18.17 -5.90 -7.48
N GLU A 291 17.43 -6.19 -8.53
CA GLU A 291 16.26 -5.42 -8.89
C GLU A 291 15.08 -5.72 -7.95
N ARG A 292 14.17 -4.76 -7.80
CA ARG A 292 13.06 -4.85 -6.85
C ARG A 292 12.20 -6.11 -7.05
N TRP A 293 11.99 -6.54 -8.30
CA TRP A 293 11.20 -7.73 -8.62
C TRP A 293 11.87 -9.06 -8.20
N ASP A 294 13.16 -9.03 -7.86
CA ASP A 294 13.92 -10.18 -7.35
C ASP A 294 14.15 -10.10 -5.83
N HIS A 295 13.63 -9.07 -5.16
CA HIS A 295 13.61 -9.01 -3.71
C HIS A 295 12.69 -10.12 -3.15
N ARG A 296 13.16 -10.79 -2.10
CA ARG A 296 12.51 -11.93 -1.44
C ARG A 296 12.71 -11.82 0.07
N LEU A 297 11.90 -12.56 0.84
CA LEU A 297 12.13 -12.76 2.28
C LEU A 297 12.87 -14.08 2.59
N LEU A 298 13.51 -14.67 1.58
CA LEU A 298 14.27 -15.92 1.73
C LEU A 298 15.39 -15.73 2.76
N ASN A 299 15.52 -16.69 3.68
CA ASN A 299 16.53 -16.71 4.75
C ASN A 299 16.50 -15.47 5.67
N ILE A 300 15.34 -14.81 5.79
CA ILE A 300 15.12 -13.83 6.87
C ILE A 300 15.47 -14.46 8.23
N ALA A 301 16.22 -13.75 9.06
CA ALA A 301 16.65 -14.25 10.36
C ALA A 301 15.45 -14.43 11.31
N ASP A 302 15.47 -15.48 12.14
CA ASP A 302 14.40 -15.76 13.11
C ASP A 302 14.15 -14.59 14.08
N GLU A 303 15.18 -13.79 14.38
CA GLU A 303 15.05 -12.59 15.19
C GLU A 303 14.26 -11.48 14.48
N ASP A 304 14.54 -11.26 13.20
CA ASP A 304 13.83 -10.29 12.36
C ASP A 304 12.36 -10.68 12.20
N ILE A 305 12.08 -11.98 12.04
CA ILE A 305 10.70 -12.50 12.00
C ILE A 305 9.98 -12.21 13.32
N ARG A 306 10.63 -12.49 14.47
CA ARG A 306 10.05 -12.23 15.79
C ARG A 306 9.78 -10.74 16.01
N ARG A 307 10.70 -9.86 15.62
CA ARG A 307 10.50 -8.41 15.70
C ARG A 307 9.37 -7.93 14.81
N ALA A 308 9.30 -8.41 13.56
CA ALA A 308 8.20 -8.09 12.64
C ALA A 308 6.85 -8.55 13.19
N LYS A 309 6.75 -9.78 13.71
CA LYS A 309 5.52 -10.31 14.35
C LYS A 309 5.12 -9.48 15.57
N SER A 310 6.04 -9.20 16.49
CA SER A 310 5.78 -8.33 17.65
C SER A 310 5.25 -6.97 17.22
N ARG A 311 5.84 -6.36 16.18
CA ARG A 311 5.41 -5.06 15.65
C ARG A 311 4.00 -5.11 15.06
N ILE A 312 3.65 -6.19 14.35
CA ILE A 312 2.29 -6.44 13.84
C ILE A 312 1.31 -6.53 15.01
N GLU A 313 1.62 -7.34 16.02
CA GLU A 313 0.77 -7.57 17.20
C GLU A 313 0.54 -6.29 18.00
N GLU A 314 1.59 -5.50 18.23
CA GLU A 314 1.50 -4.17 18.85
C GLU A 314 0.60 -3.21 18.05
N GLY A 315 0.73 -3.21 16.72
CA GLY A 315 -0.10 -2.40 15.83
C GLY A 315 -1.57 -2.81 15.89
N LEU A 316 -1.84 -4.12 15.93
CA LEU A 316 -3.19 -4.67 16.04
C LEU A 316 -3.85 -4.42 17.41
N ALA A 317 -3.06 -4.30 18.47
CA ALA A 317 -3.52 -4.02 19.82
C ALA A 317 -3.73 -2.52 20.09
N ARG A 318 -3.13 -1.64 19.26
CA ARG A 318 -3.19 -0.19 19.46
C ARG A 318 -4.60 0.35 19.24
N PRO A 319 -5.19 1.07 20.22
CA PRO A 319 -6.44 1.81 20.01
C PRO A 319 -6.29 2.87 18.92
N ARG A 320 -7.31 2.99 18.06
CA ARG A 320 -7.33 4.00 16.98
C ARG A 320 -7.22 5.44 17.48
N GLU A 321 -7.71 5.71 18.69
CA GLU A 321 -7.68 7.05 19.30
C GLU A 321 -6.27 7.56 19.58
N LEU A 322 -5.26 6.66 19.59
CA LEU A 322 -3.85 7.01 19.78
C LEU A 322 -3.12 7.30 18.46
N SER A 323 -3.82 7.32 17.32
CA SER A 323 -3.24 7.68 16.03
C SER A 323 -3.05 9.20 15.92
N SER A 324 -2.05 9.64 15.16
CA SER A 324 -1.76 11.05 14.91
C SER A 324 -2.86 11.80 14.14
N GLY A 325 -3.87 11.09 13.63
CA GLY A 325 -4.92 11.65 12.76
C GLY A 325 -4.44 12.04 11.36
N VAL A 326 -3.16 11.78 11.04
CA VAL A 326 -2.57 12.09 9.73
C VAL A 326 -3.08 11.09 8.69
N ASP A 327 -3.68 11.60 7.62
CA ASP A 327 -3.98 10.81 6.44
C ASP A 327 -2.72 10.63 5.59
N TRP A 328 -1.93 9.62 5.96
CA TRP A 328 -0.69 9.26 5.27
C TRP A 328 -0.90 8.93 3.79
N MET A 329 -2.04 8.34 3.44
CA MET A 329 -2.34 7.97 2.06
C MET A 329 -2.57 9.24 1.23
N ALA A 330 -3.40 10.16 1.73
CA ALA A 330 -3.64 11.43 1.07
C ALA A 330 -2.35 12.25 0.93
N LEU A 331 -1.50 12.26 1.96
CA LEU A 331 -0.21 12.95 1.92
C LEU A 331 0.71 12.39 0.82
N ILE A 332 0.90 11.07 0.79
CA ILE A 332 1.76 10.41 -0.21
C ILE A 332 1.20 10.60 -1.62
N LYS A 333 -0.11 10.40 -1.83
CA LYS A 333 -0.76 10.65 -3.12
C LYS A 333 -0.63 12.11 -3.57
N THR A 334 -0.73 13.07 -2.65
CA THR A 334 -0.56 14.50 -2.96
C THR A 334 0.88 14.82 -3.39
N ILE A 335 1.88 14.21 -2.73
CA ILE A 335 3.28 14.36 -3.13
C ILE A 335 3.47 13.83 -4.55
N VAL A 336 3.03 12.60 -4.84
CA VAL A 336 3.14 12.01 -6.18
C VAL A 336 2.42 12.86 -7.22
N HIS A 337 1.16 13.24 -6.95
CA HIS A 337 0.36 14.06 -7.86
C HIS A 337 1.01 15.43 -8.16
N ARG A 338 1.72 16.02 -7.19
CA ARG A 338 2.38 17.33 -7.36
C ARG A 338 3.69 17.24 -8.14
N TYR A 339 4.44 16.15 -7.98
CA TYR A 339 5.83 16.09 -8.45
C TYR A 339 6.12 15.08 -9.56
N ALA A 340 5.28 14.06 -9.78
CA ALA A 340 5.56 13.01 -10.76
C ALA A 340 5.82 13.57 -12.17
N ASP A 341 4.88 14.32 -12.74
CA ASP A 341 5.00 14.88 -14.09
C ASP A 341 6.18 15.87 -14.21
N ARG A 342 6.53 16.54 -13.12
CA ARG A 342 7.66 17.49 -13.07
C ARG A 342 9.00 16.76 -13.12
N LEU A 343 9.08 15.60 -12.47
CA LEU A 343 10.24 14.72 -12.54
C LEU A 343 10.37 14.07 -13.92
N GLU A 344 9.25 13.68 -14.54
CA GLU A 344 9.24 13.19 -15.93
C GLU A 344 9.74 14.25 -16.91
N LEU A 345 9.26 15.51 -16.78
CA LEU A 345 9.77 16.63 -17.57
C LEU A 345 11.27 16.86 -17.34
N THR A 346 11.71 16.79 -16.09
CA THR A 346 13.14 16.93 -15.74
C THR A 346 13.98 15.83 -16.40
N GLN A 347 13.50 14.58 -16.35
CA GLN A 347 14.15 13.45 -17.00
C GLN A 347 14.18 13.63 -18.53
N TYR A 348 13.10 14.10 -19.14
CA TYR A 348 13.03 14.39 -20.57
C TYR A 348 14.09 15.43 -20.97
N LEU A 349 14.19 16.54 -20.22
CA LEU A 349 15.18 17.58 -20.49
C LEU A 349 16.62 17.05 -20.37
N LEU A 350 16.91 16.27 -19.33
CA LEU A 350 18.21 15.63 -19.13
C LEU A 350 18.55 14.58 -20.20
N GLY A 351 17.54 13.83 -20.67
CA GLY A 351 17.70 12.81 -21.70
C GLY A 351 17.82 13.38 -23.11
N SER A 352 17.34 14.61 -23.34
CA SER A 352 17.41 15.30 -24.63
C SER A 352 18.78 15.93 -24.95
N ILE A 353 19.76 15.79 -24.05
CA ILE A 353 21.07 16.43 -24.15
C ILE A 353 21.96 15.68 -25.16
N THR A 354 22.46 16.41 -26.15
CA THR A 354 23.59 16.01 -26.98
C THR A 354 24.90 16.36 -26.27
N TRP A 355 25.57 15.35 -25.71
CA TRP A 355 26.74 15.50 -24.83
C TRP A 355 28.04 15.88 -25.54
N ASP A 356 27.99 16.08 -26.85
CA ASP A 356 29.11 16.46 -27.73
C ASP A 356 29.12 17.96 -28.10
N ASP A 357 28.03 18.69 -27.85
CA ASP A 357 27.95 20.14 -28.06
C ASP A 357 27.89 20.90 -26.72
N PRO A 358 28.96 21.64 -26.35
CA PRO A 358 28.98 22.48 -25.16
C PRO A 358 27.83 23.49 -25.09
N GLY A 359 27.37 24.00 -26.24
CA GLY A 359 26.24 24.92 -26.34
C GLY A 359 24.93 24.26 -25.92
N ALA A 360 24.63 23.09 -26.49
CA ALA A 360 23.48 22.27 -26.12
C ALA A 360 23.49 21.83 -24.65
N ILE A 361 24.66 21.42 -24.12
CA ILE A 361 24.81 21.07 -22.69
C ILE A 361 24.42 22.25 -21.80
N LEU A 362 24.95 23.44 -22.09
CA LEU A 362 24.67 24.63 -21.29
C LEU A 362 23.20 25.06 -21.37
N ASP A 363 22.59 25.00 -22.55
CA ASP A 363 21.17 25.30 -22.75
C ASP A 363 20.27 24.32 -21.98
N ALA A 364 20.54 23.02 -22.07
CA ALA A 364 19.78 22.01 -21.35
C ALA A 364 19.97 22.13 -19.83
N ALA A 365 21.19 22.35 -19.35
CA ALA A 365 21.45 22.60 -17.94
C ALA A 365 20.66 23.81 -17.42
N ARG A 366 20.61 24.91 -18.19
CA ARG A 366 19.79 26.09 -17.86
C ARG A 366 18.30 25.75 -17.83
N LYS A 367 17.78 25.07 -18.85
CA LYS A 367 16.36 24.68 -18.91
C LYS A 367 15.98 23.79 -17.73
N THR A 368 16.77 22.77 -17.44
CA THR A 368 16.56 21.87 -16.30
C THR A 368 16.62 22.62 -14.97
N GLN A 369 17.61 23.49 -14.78
CA GLN A 369 17.73 24.30 -13.57
C GLN A 369 16.51 25.22 -13.38
N VAL A 370 16.04 25.87 -14.44
CA VAL A 370 14.84 26.70 -14.41
C VAL A 370 13.62 25.87 -14.02
N GLN A 371 13.41 24.71 -14.66
CA GLN A 371 12.27 23.84 -14.34
C GLN A 371 12.29 23.35 -12.89
N LEU A 372 13.45 22.96 -12.36
CA LEU A 372 13.60 22.55 -10.97
C LEU A 372 13.29 23.71 -10.00
N ARG A 373 13.84 24.91 -10.27
CA ARG A 373 13.58 26.09 -9.44
C ARG A 373 12.12 26.48 -9.43
N VAL A 374 11.45 26.46 -10.58
CA VAL A 374 10.00 26.73 -10.68
C VAL A 374 9.20 25.66 -9.94
N SER A 375 9.55 24.38 -10.13
CA SER A 375 8.88 23.24 -9.49
C SER A 375 8.98 23.27 -7.97
N LEU A 376 10.11 23.74 -7.44
CA LEU A 376 10.40 23.78 -6.01
C LEU A 376 10.22 25.18 -5.40
N MET A 377 9.72 26.16 -6.16
CA MET A 377 9.68 27.56 -5.73
C MET A 377 9.03 27.77 -4.36
N SER A 378 7.97 27.03 -4.03
CA SER A 378 7.30 27.10 -2.73
C SER A 378 8.06 26.45 -1.57
N HIS A 379 9.26 25.91 -1.81
CA HIS A 379 10.11 25.25 -0.83
C HIS A 379 11.53 25.85 -0.78
N ILE A 380 11.84 26.78 -1.69
CA ILE A 380 13.13 27.50 -1.69
C ILE A 380 13.01 28.64 -0.68
N LEU A 381 13.67 28.48 0.47
CA LEU A 381 13.71 29.52 1.50
C LEU A 381 14.70 30.62 1.10
N LEU A 382 14.38 31.87 1.42
CA LEU A 382 15.17 33.04 1.04
C LEU A 382 16.63 32.98 1.54
N ASP A 383 16.82 32.46 2.73
CA ASP A 383 18.11 32.24 3.39
C ASP A 383 18.92 31.09 2.78
N THR A 384 18.26 30.13 2.12
CA THR A 384 18.90 29.02 1.40
C THR A 384 19.13 29.29 -0.09
N ALA A 385 18.52 30.35 -0.64
CA ALA A 385 18.69 30.69 -2.05
C ALA A 385 20.12 31.19 -2.30
N PRO A 386 20.83 30.68 -3.33
CA PRO A 386 22.17 31.15 -3.64
C PRO A 386 22.14 32.65 -3.92
N LEU A 387 22.97 33.41 -3.20
CA LEU A 387 23.12 34.84 -3.40
C LEU A 387 23.49 35.10 -4.86
N PRO A 388 22.93 36.15 -5.50
CA PRO A 388 23.35 36.52 -6.85
C PRO A 388 24.86 36.71 -6.87
N SER A 389 25.52 36.07 -7.85
CA SER A 389 26.97 36.07 -7.96
C SER A 389 27.48 37.51 -7.98
N LYS A 390 28.26 37.89 -6.96
CA LYS A 390 28.99 39.16 -6.92
C LYS A 390 30.23 39.05 -7.81
N THR A 391 30.05 38.83 -9.10
CA THR A 391 31.11 39.06 -10.08
C THR A 391 30.46 39.59 -11.36
N PRO A 392 30.93 40.76 -11.85
CA PRO A 392 30.34 41.48 -12.97
C PRO A 392 30.47 40.73 -14.30
#